data_AF-A0A7C9IL88-F1
#
_entry.id   AF-A0A7C9IL88-F1
#
_cell.length_a   1.000
_cell.length_b   1.000
_cell.length_c   1.000
_cell.angle_alpha   90.00
_cell.angle_beta   90.00
_cell.angle_gamma   90.00
#
_symmetry.space_group_name_H-M   'P 1'
#
loop_
_entity.id
_entity.type
_entity.pdbx_description
1 polymer ?
#
loop_
_entity_poly.entity_id
_entity_poly.type
_entity_poly.pdbx_seq_one_letter_code
_entity_poly.pdbx_strand_id
1 'polypeptide(L)'
;MMFRSFVAAVVLLVASATTCFAYSDEIEWLRNKSFKACPNYYVWRLIENYFPDARWDSGWSDEGDYIVNVRGKMSFKGQNVKALLQFTIDPKRGKFDMNALEFNGQPQSKEMRVELIKAMCDDVQ
;
A
#
# COMPACT_ATOMS: atom_id res chain seq x y z
N MET A 1 -68.40 0.20 -10.74
CA MET A 1 -67.12 -0.13 -11.40
C MET A 1 -66.16 1.01 -11.09
N MET A 2 -65.47 1.06 -9.95
CA MET A 2 -64.19 0.39 -9.64
C MET A 2 -63.26 0.34 -10.86
N PHE A 3 -62.16 1.11 -10.82
CA PHE A 3 -60.77 0.76 -11.22
C PHE A 3 -59.89 1.98 -10.87
N ARG A 4 -59.47 2.10 -9.61
CA ARG A 4 -58.14 1.72 -9.09
C ARG A 4 -57.07 2.80 -9.32
N SER A 5 -56.82 3.55 -8.24
CA SER A 5 -55.72 4.50 -8.07
C SER A 5 -54.36 3.84 -8.36
N PHE A 6 -53.60 4.39 -9.31
CA PHE A 6 -52.20 4.03 -9.51
C PHE A 6 -51.34 4.82 -8.52
N VAL A 7 -50.96 4.18 -7.42
CA VAL A 7 -49.88 4.66 -6.56
C VAL A 7 -48.57 4.20 -7.19
N ALA A 8 -47.85 5.11 -7.84
CA ALA A 8 -46.49 4.87 -8.30
C ALA A 8 -45.55 4.89 -7.09
N ALA A 9 -45.25 3.72 -6.54
CA ALA A 9 -44.21 3.57 -5.53
C ALA A 9 -42.84 3.74 -6.19
N VAL A 10 -42.27 4.95 -6.10
CA VAL A 10 -40.87 5.20 -6.46
C VAL A 10 -40.00 4.60 -5.36
N VAL A 11 -39.54 3.37 -5.59
CA VAL A 11 -38.52 2.74 -4.75
C VAL A 11 -37.18 3.41 -5.08
N LEU A 12 -36.76 4.35 -4.23
CA LEU A 12 -35.39 4.86 -4.22
C LEU A 12 -34.46 3.74 -3.74
N LEU A 13 -33.99 2.92 -4.68
CA LEU A 13 -32.84 2.04 -4.47
C LEU A 13 -31.61 2.93 -4.25
N VAL A 14 -31.31 3.22 -2.99
CA VAL A 14 -29.99 3.76 -2.62
C VAL A 14 -29.00 2.60 -2.81
N ALA A 15 -28.50 2.43 -4.03
CA ALA A 15 -27.34 1.61 -4.28
C ALA A 15 -26.15 2.30 -3.61
N SER A 16 -25.88 1.93 -2.36
CA SER A 16 -24.64 2.26 -1.69
C SER A 16 -23.50 1.60 -2.46
N ALA A 17 -22.97 2.33 -3.45
CA ALA A 17 -21.73 2.00 -4.11
C ALA A 17 -20.63 2.12 -3.04
N THR A 18 -20.32 1.01 -2.37
CA THR A 18 -19.02 0.83 -1.75
C THR A 18 -18.01 0.93 -2.88
N THR A 19 -17.49 2.13 -3.13
CA THR A 19 -16.36 2.35 -4.01
C THR A 19 -15.18 1.62 -3.38
N CYS A 20 -15.02 0.36 -3.75
CA CYS A 20 -13.77 -0.36 -3.56
C CYS A 20 -12.77 0.37 -4.44
N PHE A 21 -11.98 1.28 -3.84
CA PHE A 21 -10.91 1.95 -4.57
C PHE A 21 -9.90 0.89 -4.96
N ALA A 22 -9.95 0.45 -6.22
CA ALA A 22 -8.93 -0.43 -6.77
C ALA A 22 -7.59 0.31 -6.75
N TYR A 23 -6.53 -0.41 -6.39
CA TYR A 23 -5.17 0.09 -6.51
C TYR A 23 -4.77 0.23 -7.99
N SER A 24 -3.77 1.05 -8.29
CA SER A 24 -3.17 1.06 -9.62
C SER A 24 -2.41 -0.25 -9.88
N ASP A 25 -2.18 -0.57 -11.16
CA ASP A 25 -1.43 -1.75 -11.58
C ASP A 25 -0.03 -1.81 -10.95
N GLU A 26 0.64 -0.67 -10.79
CA GLU A 26 1.96 -0.55 -10.16
C GLU A 26 1.93 -0.96 -8.69
N ILE A 27 0.92 -0.49 -7.96
CA ILE A 27 0.73 -0.82 -6.55
C ILE A 27 0.37 -2.30 -6.42
N GLU A 28 -0.57 -2.79 -7.23
CA GLU A 28 -0.98 -4.20 -7.21
C GLU A 28 0.19 -5.13 -7.55
N TRP A 29 0.99 -4.76 -8.57
CA TRP A 29 2.17 -5.50 -8.95
C TRP A 29 3.16 -5.60 -7.78
N LEU A 30 3.46 -4.48 -7.11
CA LEU A 30 4.41 -4.47 -5.98
C LEU A 30 3.86 -5.22 -4.78
N ARG A 31 2.60 -4.99 -4.42
CA ARG A 31 1.90 -5.67 -3.32
C ARG A 31 2.08 -7.20 -3.43
N ASN A 32 1.99 -7.74 -4.63
CA ASN A 32 2.10 -9.17 -4.94
C ASN A 32 3.54 -9.68 -5.19
N LYS A 33 4.58 -8.89 -4.90
CA LYS A 33 5.98 -9.36 -4.87
C LYS A 33 6.42 -9.78 -3.48
N SER A 34 7.59 -10.40 -3.40
CA SER A 34 8.25 -10.75 -2.15
C SER A 34 9.66 -10.17 -2.14
N PHE A 35 10.14 -9.73 -0.97
CA PHE A 35 11.55 -9.40 -0.82
C PHE A 35 12.39 -10.68 -0.92
N LYS A 36 13.60 -10.56 -1.49
CA LYS A 36 14.55 -11.69 -1.53
C LYS A 36 14.89 -12.23 -0.14
N ALA A 37 14.86 -11.36 0.88
CA ALA A 37 15.13 -11.72 2.27
C ALA A 37 14.05 -12.63 2.88
N CYS A 38 12.81 -12.54 2.41
CA CYS A 38 11.70 -13.37 2.89
C CYS A 38 10.73 -13.73 1.73
N PRO A 39 11.09 -14.72 0.89
CA PRO A 39 10.36 -15.01 -0.35
C PRO A 39 8.93 -15.54 -0.14
N ASN A 40 8.65 -16.09 1.04
CA ASN A 40 7.36 -16.72 1.36
C ASN A 40 6.26 -15.72 1.73
N TYR A 41 6.58 -14.43 1.86
CA TYR A 41 5.65 -13.40 2.27
C TYR A 41 5.59 -12.27 1.24
N TYR A 42 4.37 -11.91 0.86
CA TYR A 42 4.11 -10.80 -0.03
C TYR A 42 4.31 -9.45 0.65
N VAL A 43 4.77 -8.45 -0.11
CA VAL A 43 5.03 -7.08 0.35
C VAL A 43 3.80 -6.47 1.03
N TRP A 44 2.59 -6.70 0.52
CA TRP A 44 1.37 -6.19 1.17
C TRP A 44 1.20 -6.69 2.60
N ARG A 45 1.50 -7.98 2.85
CA ARG A 45 1.34 -8.59 4.18
C ARG A 45 2.35 -8.04 5.17
N LEU A 46 3.59 -7.84 4.71
CA LEU A 46 4.66 -7.23 5.52
C LEU A 46 4.30 -5.81 5.92
N ILE A 47 3.83 -5.01 4.96
CA ILE A 47 3.47 -3.62 5.20
C ILE A 47 2.25 -3.51 6.09
N GLU A 48 1.17 -4.25 5.83
CA GLU A 48 -0.04 -4.18 6.66
C GLU A 48 0.18 -4.66 8.10
N ASN A 49 1.18 -5.53 8.34
CA ASN A 49 1.60 -5.91 9.69
C ASN A 49 2.26 -4.76 10.48
N TYR A 50 3.00 -3.88 9.80
CA TYR A 50 3.71 -2.75 10.43
C TYR A 50 2.93 -1.44 10.40
N PHE A 51 2.09 -1.26 9.38
CA PHE A 51 1.39 -0.02 9.06
C PHE A 51 -0.13 -0.27 9.11
N PRO A 52 -0.75 -0.20 10.29
CA PRO A 52 -2.20 -0.42 10.43
C PRO A 52 -3.05 0.61 9.65
N ASP A 53 -2.47 1.77 9.32
CA ASP A 53 -3.10 2.84 8.54
C ASP A 53 -2.39 3.10 7.20
N ALA A 54 -1.77 2.07 6.61
CA ALA A 54 -1.05 2.16 5.33
C ALA A 54 -1.88 2.83 4.23
N ARG A 55 -1.29 3.82 3.58
CA ARG A 55 -1.79 4.46 2.37
C ARG A 55 -0.78 4.28 1.25
N TRP A 56 -1.27 3.89 0.09
CA TRP A 56 -0.46 3.61 -1.09
C TRP A 56 -0.77 4.61 -2.19
N ASP A 57 0.28 5.06 -2.87
CA ASP A 57 0.19 5.87 -4.08
C ASP A 57 1.31 5.47 -5.04
N SER A 58 1.05 5.65 -6.33
CA SER A 58 1.99 5.38 -7.40
C SER A 58 2.19 6.64 -8.24
N GLY A 59 3.32 6.69 -8.92
CA GLY A 59 3.65 7.78 -9.82
C GLY A 59 4.95 7.51 -10.57
N TRP A 60 5.55 8.59 -11.03
CA TRP A 60 6.83 8.60 -11.72
C TRP A 60 7.83 9.44 -10.94
N SER A 61 9.09 9.00 -10.90
CA SER A 61 10.18 9.86 -10.48
C SER A 61 10.51 10.89 -11.56
N ASP A 62 11.26 11.93 -11.20
CA ASP A 62 11.78 12.92 -12.16
C ASP A 62 12.73 12.29 -13.20
N GLU A 63 13.27 11.10 -12.89
CA GLU A 63 14.16 10.32 -13.74
C GLU A 63 13.40 9.33 -14.65
N GLY A 64 12.06 9.27 -14.54
CA GLY A 64 11.20 8.43 -15.37
C GLY A 64 11.05 6.99 -14.87
N ASP A 65 11.39 6.71 -13.62
CA ASP A 65 11.14 5.41 -12.99
C ASP A 65 9.73 5.35 -12.40
N TYR A 66 9.08 4.18 -12.48
CA TYR A 66 7.86 3.95 -11.72
C TYR A 66 8.18 3.90 -10.22
N ILE A 67 7.45 4.70 -9.45
CA ILE A 67 7.56 4.72 -8.00
C ILE A 67 6.24 4.32 -7.33
N VAL A 68 6.37 3.63 -6.21
CA VAL A 68 5.26 3.35 -5.30
C VAL A 68 5.65 3.83 -3.91
N ASN A 69 4.84 4.68 -3.32
CA ASN A 69 4.99 5.14 -1.95
C ASN A 69 4.01 4.43 -1.04
N VAL A 70 4.47 4.21 0.20
CA VAL A 70 3.64 3.75 1.30
C VAL A 70 3.84 4.68 2.47
N ARG A 71 2.76 5.28 2.95
CA ARG A 71 2.75 6.21 4.07
C ARG A 71 1.86 5.69 5.17
N GLY A 72 2.26 5.89 6.41
CA GLY A 72 1.45 5.55 7.58
C GLY A 72 2.22 5.73 8.87
N LYS A 73 1.57 5.40 9.98
CA LYS A 73 2.20 5.31 11.29
C LYS A 73 2.65 3.88 11.52
N MET A 74 3.81 3.72 12.15
CA MET A 74 4.28 2.42 12.61
C MET A 74 5.02 2.56 13.94
N SER A 75 5.09 1.46 14.68
CA SER A 75 6.01 1.31 15.81
C SER A 75 7.26 0.58 15.32
N PHE A 76 8.43 1.19 15.48
CA PHE A 76 9.70 0.59 15.10
C PHE A 76 10.72 0.82 16.21
N LYS A 77 11.31 -0.27 16.71
CA LYS A 77 12.25 -0.25 17.86
C LYS A 77 11.71 0.50 19.09
N GLY A 78 10.42 0.31 19.39
CA GLY A 78 9.76 0.96 20.52
C GLY A 78 9.44 2.44 20.32
N GLN A 79 9.64 2.99 19.12
CA GLN A 79 9.29 4.37 18.78
C GLN A 79 8.16 4.42 17.77
N ASN A 80 7.16 5.26 18.03
CA ASN A 80 6.10 5.54 17.06
C ASN A 80 6.56 6.62 16.09
N VAL A 81 6.54 6.32 14.79
CA VAL A 81 6.98 7.23 13.73
C VAL A 81 5.90 7.36 12.65
N LYS A 82 5.83 8.52 12.01
CA LYS A 82 5.20 8.64 10.68
C LYS A 82 6.24 8.25 9.66
N ALA A 83 6.01 7.17 8.93
CA ALA A 83 6.97 6.65 7.96
C ALA A 83 6.47 6.79 6.53
N LEU A 84 7.44 6.99 5.63
CA LEU A 84 7.29 6.92 4.18
C LEU A 84 8.31 5.89 3.67
N LEU A 85 7.82 4.87 2.97
CA LEU A 85 8.64 3.94 2.20
C LEU A 85 8.42 4.25 0.73
N GLN A 86 9.49 4.52 -0.01
CA GLN A 86 9.44 4.66 -1.46
C GLN A 86 10.10 3.44 -2.09
N PHE A 87 9.44 2.92 -3.11
CA PHE A 87 9.91 1.83 -3.93
C PHE A 87 10.06 2.31 -5.37
N THR A 88 11.19 1.96 -5.99
CA THR A 88 11.29 1.96 -7.45
C THR A 88 10.93 0.57 -7.96
N ILE A 89 10.11 0.49 -9.00
CA ILE A 89 9.69 -0.79 -9.60
C ILE A 89 10.04 -0.89 -11.09
N ASP A 90 10.40 -2.08 -11.53
CA ASP A 90 10.58 -2.46 -12.92
C ASP A 90 9.78 -3.74 -13.19
N PRO A 91 8.49 -3.60 -13.55
CA PRO A 91 7.61 -4.73 -13.85
C PRO A 91 8.12 -5.62 -14.98
N LYS A 92 8.79 -5.03 -15.98
CA LYS A 92 9.31 -5.75 -17.16
C LYS A 92 10.46 -6.68 -16.78
N ARG A 93 11.34 -6.25 -15.86
CA ARG A 93 12.47 -7.05 -15.38
C ARG A 93 12.16 -7.83 -14.11
N GLY A 94 10.97 -7.66 -13.54
CA GLY A 94 10.57 -8.36 -12.32
C GLY A 94 11.29 -7.85 -11.07
N LYS A 95 11.76 -6.60 -11.05
CA LYS A 95 12.61 -6.05 -9.98
C LYS A 95 11.93 -4.91 -9.24
N PHE A 96 12.22 -4.79 -7.96
CA PHE A 96 11.88 -3.62 -7.16
C PHE A 96 12.91 -3.43 -6.06
N ASP A 97 13.08 -2.18 -5.62
CA ASP A 97 14.00 -1.80 -4.57
C ASP A 97 13.37 -0.73 -3.69
N MET A 98 13.58 -0.81 -2.37
CA MET A 98 13.20 0.27 -1.45
C MET A 98 14.28 1.35 -1.48
N ASN A 99 14.07 2.37 -2.31
CA ASN A 99 15.06 3.40 -2.59
C ASN A 99 15.09 4.51 -1.53
N ALA A 100 13.96 4.80 -0.89
CA ALA A 100 13.90 5.77 0.20
C ALA A 100 13.08 5.28 1.40
N LEU A 101 13.46 5.79 2.55
CA LEU A 101 12.77 5.62 3.82
C LEU A 101 12.86 6.93 4.58
N GLU A 102 11.74 7.42 5.10
CA GLU A 102 11.71 8.59 5.96
C GLU A 102 11.01 8.26 7.27
N PHE A 103 11.52 8.80 8.38
CA PHE A 103 10.85 8.83 9.68
C PHE A 103 10.59 10.27 10.06
N ASN A 104 9.32 10.62 10.29
CA ASN A 104 8.87 11.96 10.61
C ASN A 104 9.36 13.01 9.59
N GLY A 105 9.41 12.64 8.31
CA GLY A 105 9.90 13.50 7.21
C GLY A 105 11.43 13.62 7.13
N GLN A 106 12.17 12.86 7.94
CA GLN A 106 13.64 12.84 7.88
C GLN A 106 14.11 11.58 7.14
N PRO A 107 14.86 11.74 6.03
CA PRO A 107 15.44 10.61 5.30
C PRO A 107 16.31 9.72 6.20
N GLN A 108 16.21 8.41 5.98
CA GLN A 108 16.95 7.39 6.72
C GLN A 108 18.04 6.76 5.85
N SER A 109 19.08 6.24 6.51
CA SER A 109 20.21 5.61 5.84
C SER A 109 19.81 4.31 5.14
N LYS A 110 20.66 3.85 4.22
CA LYS A 110 20.46 2.55 3.55
C LYS A 110 20.46 1.40 4.54
N GLU A 111 21.29 1.47 5.58
CA GLU A 111 21.36 0.45 6.64
C GLU A 111 20.03 0.37 7.39
N MET A 112 19.42 1.52 7.69
CA MET A 112 18.10 1.56 8.32
C MET A 112 17.00 0.97 7.43
N ARG A 113 17.11 1.14 6.09
CA ARG A 113 16.21 0.48 5.13
C ARG A 113 16.32 -1.03 5.18
N VAL A 114 17.54 -1.55 5.18
CA VAL A 114 17.81 -2.98 5.29
C VAL A 114 17.30 -3.52 6.62
N GLU A 115 17.52 -2.78 7.70
CA GLU A 115 17.05 -3.16 9.03
C GLU A 115 15.52 -3.23 9.14
N LEU A 116 14.81 -2.25 8.58
CA LEU A 116 13.35 -2.28 8.54
C LEU A 116 12.83 -3.47 7.72
N ILE A 117 13.40 -3.74 6.54
CA ILE A 117 13.02 -4.91 5.73
C ILE A 117 13.23 -6.20 6.51
N LYS A 118 14.37 -6.33 7.19
CA LYS A 118 14.66 -7.49 8.02
C LYS A 118 13.64 -7.65 9.15
N ALA A 119 13.35 -6.58 9.89
CA ALA A 119 12.37 -6.60 10.96
C ALA A 119 10.96 -7.01 10.47
N MET A 120 10.51 -6.42 9.35
CA MET A 120 9.24 -6.82 8.72
C MET A 120 9.21 -8.31 8.35
N CYS A 121 10.30 -8.82 7.78
CA CYS A 121 10.43 -10.22 7.41
C CYS A 121 10.45 -11.16 8.64
N ASP A 122 11.10 -10.76 9.73
CA ASP A 122 11.26 -11.57 10.94
C ASP A 122 9.93 -11.67 11.73
N ASP A 123 9.11 -10.61 11.76
CA ASP A 123 7.86 -10.57 12.53
C ASP A 123 6.70 -11.41 11.96
N VAL A 124 6.80 -11.84 10.70
CA VAL A 124 5.74 -12.65 10.03
C VAL A 124 6.09 -14.13 9.92
N GLN A 125 7.33 -14.51 10.30
CA GLN A 125 7.83 -15.89 10.33
C GLN A 125 7.29 -16.65 11.55
#